data_AF-A0A7X5Q5V1-F1
#
_entry.id   AF-A0A7X5Q5V1-F1
#
_cell.length_a   1.000
_cell.length_b   1.000
_cell.length_c   1.000
_cell.angle_alpha   90.00
_cell.angle_beta   90.00
_cell.angle_gamma   90.00
#
_symmetry.space_group_name_H-M   'P 1'
#
loop_
_entity.id
_entity.type
_entity.pdbx_description
1 polymer ?
#
loop_
_entity_poly.entity_id
_entity_poly.type
_entity_poly.pdbx_seq_one_letter_code
_entity_poly.pdbx_strand_id
1 'polypeptide(L)'
;MAKKVLMIAGPNGAGKTTLTLELVRSDPKVIYEFINADEIAKGLSPLHPESMALTASKLMVSRLKELLAVSKNFAFETTGSGKNYINHLKNAKSNGYEV
;
A
#
# COMPACT_ATOMS: atom_id res chain seq x y z
N MET A 1 -1.29 8.74 19.76
CA MET A 1 -0.53 7.67 19.09
C MET A 1 0.13 8.24 17.83
N ALA A 2 1.34 7.82 17.47
CA ALA A 2 2.01 8.26 16.25
C ALA A 2 1.33 7.70 15.00
N LYS A 3 1.06 8.56 14.02
CA LYS A 3 0.52 8.17 12.71
C LYS A 3 1.65 7.59 11.86
N LYS A 4 1.42 6.46 11.18
CA LYS A 4 2.48 5.75 10.42
C LYS A 4 2.00 5.25 9.06
N VAL A 5 2.81 5.47 8.03
CA VAL A 5 2.68 4.88 6.71
C VAL A 5 3.92 4.05 6.42
N LEU A 6 3.75 2.80 5.97
CA LEU A 6 4.87 1.97 5.51
C LEU A 6 4.73 1.71 4.01
N MET A 7 5.71 2.16 3.22
CA MET A 7 5.79 1.82 1.79
C MET A 7 6.85 0.74 1.59
N ILE A 8 6.42 -0.42 1.07
CA ILE A 8 7.32 -1.49 0.65
C ILE A 8 7.50 -1.40 -0.86
N ALA A 9 8.70 -1.00 -1.30
CA ALA A 9 8.99 -0.72 -2.70
C ALA A 9 10.13 -1.57 -3.25
N GLY A 10 10.01 -2.02 -4.50
CA GLY A 10 11.06 -2.77 -5.18
C GLY A 10 10.53 -3.64 -6.33
N PRO A 11 11.41 -4.17 -7.19
CA PRO A 11 11.00 -4.93 -8.37
C PRO A 11 10.27 -6.22 -8.01
N ASN A 12 9.59 -6.82 -8.99
CA ASN A 12 8.97 -8.14 -8.84
C ASN A 12 10.06 -9.17 -8.52
N GLY A 13 9.75 -10.12 -7.64
CA GLY A 13 10.71 -11.14 -7.20
C GLY A 13 11.72 -10.70 -6.12
N ALA A 14 11.70 -9.43 -5.68
CA ALA A 14 12.62 -8.93 -4.65
C ALA A 14 12.31 -9.39 -3.20
N GLY A 15 11.35 -10.30 -2.99
CA GLY A 15 10.96 -10.77 -1.66
C GLY A 15 10.13 -9.79 -0.83
N LYS A 16 9.55 -8.76 -1.45
CA LYS A 16 8.76 -7.70 -0.77
C LYS A 16 7.63 -8.25 0.09
N THR A 17 6.92 -9.26 -0.39
CA THR A 17 5.78 -9.85 0.32
C THR A 17 6.22 -10.57 1.60
N THR A 18 7.35 -11.27 1.57
CA THR A 18 7.92 -11.92 2.77
C THR A 18 8.29 -10.87 3.82
N LEU A 19 9.06 -9.84 3.42
CA LEU A 19 9.42 -8.73 4.29
C LEU A 19 8.19 -7.99 4.84
N THR A 20 7.18 -7.78 4.00
CA THR A 20 5.93 -7.13 4.37
C THR A 20 5.23 -7.90 5.47
N LEU A 21 5.08 -9.22 5.32
CA LEU A 21 4.41 -10.04 6.32
C LEU A 21 5.13 -9.96 7.68
N GLU A 22 6.45 -9.96 7.70
CA GLU A 22 7.25 -9.81 8.93
C GLU A 22 7.10 -8.41 9.54
N LEU A 23 7.28 -7.35 8.75
CA LEU A 23 7.19 -5.96 9.22
C LEU A 23 5.79 -5.61 9.70
N VAL A 24 4.76 -6.03 8.96
CA VAL A 24 3.37 -5.77 9.30
C VAL A 24 3.03 -6.54 10.57
N ARG A 25 3.32 -7.85 10.67
CA ARG A 25 3.03 -8.65 11.88
C ARG A 25 3.75 -8.17 13.13
N SER A 26 4.95 -7.61 12.99
CA SER A 26 5.74 -7.12 14.12
C SER A 26 5.33 -5.71 14.59
N ASP A 27 4.62 -4.94 13.76
CA ASP A 27 4.10 -3.61 14.12
C ASP A 27 2.59 -3.64 14.42
N PRO A 28 2.16 -3.77 15.68
CA PRO A 28 0.75 -3.90 16.06
C PRO A 28 -0.14 -2.73 15.63
N LYS A 29 0.45 -1.61 15.18
CA LYS A 29 -0.29 -0.42 14.74
C LYS A 29 -0.61 -0.43 13.25
N VAL A 30 0.02 -1.29 12.45
CA VAL A 30 -0.06 -1.31 10.97
C VAL A 30 -0.84 -2.53 10.46
N ILE A 31 -1.01 -3.57 11.28
CA ILE A 31 -1.47 -4.92 10.89
C ILE A 31 -2.76 -4.96 10.04
N TYR A 32 -3.69 -4.02 10.23
CA TYR A 32 -5.04 -4.16 9.69
C TYR A 32 -5.25 -3.59 8.29
N GLU A 33 -4.39 -2.69 7.80
CA GLU A 33 -4.60 -1.99 6.54
C GLU A 33 -3.35 -2.14 5.64
N PHE A 34 -3.16 -3.35 5.11
CA PHE A 34 -2.16 -3.61 4.07
C PHE A 34 -2.81 -3.61 2.68
N ILE A 35 -2.25 -2.84 1.74
CA ILE A 35 -2.81 -2.67 0.40
C ILE A 35 -1.79 -3.07 -0.67
N ASN A 36 -2.20 -3.97 -1.58
CA ASN A 36 -1.41 -4.41 -2.73
C ASN A 36 -2.32 -4.50 -3.97
N ALA A 37 -1.89 -3.91 -5.09
CA ALA A 37 -2.64 -3.95 -6.35
C ALA A 37 -2.84 -5.38 -6.89
N ASP A 38 -1.88 -6.28 -6.71
CA ASP A 38 -1.99 -7.67 -7.19
C ASP A 38 -3.06 -8.44 -6.40
N GLU A 39 -3.13 -8.22 -5.08
CA GLU A 39 -4.16 -8.83 -4.23
C GLU A 39 -5.56 -8.27 -4.54
N ILE A 40 -5.66 -6.96 -4.83
CA ILE A 40 -6.91 -6.35 -5.30
C ILE A 40 -7.31 -6.97 -6.65
N ALA A 41 -6.38 -7.11 -7.59
CA ALA A 41 -6.66 -7.69 -8.90
C ALA A 41 -7.15 -9.13 -8.81
N LYS A 42 -6.53 -9.96 -7.96
CA LYS A 42 -6.99 -11.32 -7.63
C LYS A 42 -8.38 -11.34 -7.02
N GLY A 43 -8.70 -10.40 -6.14
CA GLY A 43 -10.04 -10.27 -5.56
C GLY A 43 -11.12 -9.90 -6.58
N LEU A 44 -10.77 -9.09 -7.59
CA LEU A 44 -11.69 -8.66 -8.65
C LEU A 44 -11.92 -9.73 -9.73
N SER A 45 -10.85 -10.42 -10.13
CA SER A 45 -10.89 -11.47 -11.13
C SER A 45 -9.94 -12.60 -10.72
N PRO A 46 -10.40 -13.56 -9.91
CA PRO A 46 -9.54 -14.64 -9.41
C PRO A 46 -8.93 -15.51 -10.51
N LEU A 47 -9.60 -15.60 -11.67
CA LEU A 47 -9.16 -16.43 -12.79
C LEU A 47 -8.32 -15.66 -13.82
N HIS A 48 -8.44 -14.32 -13.88
CA HIS A 48 -7.73 -13.47 -14.85
C HIS A 48 -7.33 -12.12 -14.22
N PRO A 49 -6.49 -12.11 -13.16
CA PRO A 49 -6.15 -10.89 -12.42
C PRO A 49 -5.40 -9.86 -13.27
N GLU A 50 -4.61 -10.30 -14.24
CA GLU A 50 -3.86 -9.43 -15.16
C GLU A 50 -4.77 -8.49 -15.95
N SER A 51 -6.00 -8.92 -16.28
CA SER A 51 -7.02 -8.08 -16.93
C SER A 51 -7.49 -6.92 -16.05
N MET A 52 -7.28 -7.03 -14.72
CA MET A 52 -7.72 -6.05 -13.72
C MET A 52 -6.58 -5.16 -13.21
N ALA A 53 -5.35 -5.28 -13.71
CA ALA A 53 -4.17 -4.58 -13.19
C ALA A 53 -4.35 -3.05 -13.11
N LEU A 54 -4.90 -2.43 -14.17
CA LEU A 54 -5.14 -0.99 -14.20
C LEU A 54 -6.23 -0.56 -13.21
N THR A 55 -7.32 -1.34 -13.13
CA THR A 55 -8.43 -1.10 -12.20
C THR A 55 -7.97 -1.23 -10.75
N ALA A 56 -7.25 -2.29 -10.44
CA ALA A 56 -6.69 -2.54 -9.12
C ALA A 56 -5.71 -1.44 -8.69
N SER A 57 -4.87 -0.95 -9.61
CA SER A 57 -3.97 0.18 -9.35
C SER A 57 -4.74 1.46 -9.00
N LYS A 58 -5.84 1.75 -9.70
CA LYS A 58 -6.70 2.91 -9.40
C LYS A 58 -7.39 2.78 -8.04
N LEU A 59 -7.91 1.59 -7.73
CA LEU A 59 -8.56 1.29 -6.45
C LEU A 59 -7.58 1.40 -5.29
N MET A 60 -6.37 0.86 -5.45
CA MET A 60 -5.29 1.00 -4.47
C MET A 60 -5.04 2.48 -4.17
N VAL A 61 -4.82 3.32 -5.18
CA VAL A 61 -4.59 4.76 -5.00
C VAL A 61 -5.77 5.46 -4.32
N SER A 62 -7.02 5.10 -4.66
CA SER A 62 -8.21 5.61 -3.97
C SER A 62 -8.18 5.25 -2.48
N ARG A 63 -7.93 3.98 -2.16
CA ARG A 63 -7.87 3.50 -0.79
C ARG A 63 -6.78 4.19 0.04
N LEU A 64 -5.60 4.43 -0.54
CA LEU A 64 -4.54 5.19 0.14
C LEU A 64 -4.99 6.63 0.47
N LYS A 65 -5.71 7.29 -0.44
CA LYS A 65 -6.26 8.63 -0.18
C LYS A 65 -7.31 8.63 0.93
N GLU A 66 -8.21 7.66 0.93
CA GLU A 66 -9.22 7.48 1.97
C GLU A 66 -8.57 7.30 3.34
N LEU A 67 -7.58 6.40 3.44
CA LEU A 67 -6.87 6.11 4.69
C LEU A 67 -6.12 7.35 5.23
N LEU A 68 -5.52 8.15 4.35
CA LEU A 68 -4.93 9.43 4.72
C LEU A 68 -5.99 10.42 5.23
N ALA A 69 -7.14 10.50 4.56
CA ALA A 69 -8.22 11.41 4.95
C ALA A 69 -8.80 11.09 6.33
N VAL A 70 -8.90 9.80 6.68
CA VAL A 70 -9.37 9.35 8.00
C VAL A 70 -8.26 9.17 9.04
N SER A 71 -7.04 9.65 8.75
CA SER A 71 -5.88 9.56 9.64
C SER A 71 -5.56 8.14 10.15
N LYS A 72 -5.75 7.11 9.29
CA LYS A 72 -5.45 5.72 9.61
C LYS A 72 -3.99 5.37 9.32
N ASN A 73 -3.42 4.47 10.10
CA ASN A 73 -2.13 3.84 9.80
C ASN A 73 -2.32 2.76 8.74
N PHE A 74 -1.38 2.63 7.81
CA PHE A 74 -1.46 1.63 6.75
C PHE A 74 -0.08 1.27 6.18
N ALA A 75 -0.01 0.11 5.54
CA ALA A 75 1.13 -0.32 4.73
C ALA A 75 0.68 -0.58 3.30
N PHE A 76 1.59 -0.41 2.34
CA PHE A 76 1.30 -0.78 0.96
C PHE A 76 2.53 -1.25 0.21
N GLU A 77 2.32 -2.20 -0.68
CA GLU A 77 3.36 -2.74 -1.56
C GLU A 77 3.26 -2.14 -2.96
N THR A 78 4.39 -1.76 -3.55
CA THR A 78 4.45 -1.23 -4.92
C THR A 78 5.78 -1.58 -5.59
N THR A 79 5.82 -1.56 -6.92
CA THR A 79 7.07 -1.68 -7.68
C THR A 79 7.87 -0.38 -7.72
N GLY A 80 7.29 0.74 -7.25
CA GLY A 80 7.92 2.06 -7.29
C GLY A 80 7.92 2.71 -8.68
N SER A 81 7.33 2.06 -9.69
CA SER A 81 7.23 2.56 -11.07
C SER A 81 6.20 3.68 -11.24
N GLY A 82 5.25 3.81 -10.30
CA GLY A 82 4.23 4.87 -10.31
C GLY A 82 4.71 6.18 -9.68
N LYS A 83 4.65 7.29 -10.43
CA LYS A 83 5.09 8.62 -9.94
C LYS A 83 4.21 9.23 -8.84
N ASN A 84 2.99 8.72 -8.65
CA ASN A 84 2.02 9.35 -7.73
C ASN A 84 2.23 9.00 -6.25
N TYR A 85 2.95 7.92 -5.92
CA TYR A 85 3.17 7.53 -4.53
C TYR A 85 3.94 8.60 -3.74
N ILE A 86 4.93 9.25 -4.36
CA ILE A 86 5.72 10.33 -3.74
C ILE A 86 4.82 11.47 -3.23
N ASN A 87 3.82 11.87 -4.02
CA ASN A 87 2.90 12.94 -3.63
C ASN A 87 2.03 12.53 -2.44
N HIS A 88 1.59 11.26 -2.39
CA HIS A 88 0.86 10.72 -1.25
C HIS A 88 1.72 10.68 0.02
N LEU A 89 2.99 10.28 -0.09
CA LEU A 89 3.92 10.26 1.05
C LEU A 89 4.27 11.67 1.55
N LYS A 90 4.47 12.64 0.64
CA LYS A 90 4.66 14.04 1.02
C LYS A 90 3.44 14.57 1.77
N ASN A 91 2.24 14.29 1.27
CA ASN A 91 0.99 14.64 1.95
C ASN A 91 0.86 13.93 3.31
N ALA A 92 1.26 12.66 3.42
CA ALA A 92 1.28 11.96 4.70
C ALA A 92 2.21 12.66 5.70
N LYS A 93 3.45 12.98 5.30
CA LYS A 93 4.41 13.71 6.14
C LYS A 93 3.85 15.06 6.60
N SER A 94 3.23 15.85 5.71
CA SER A 94 2.61 17.12 6.10
C SER A 94 1.43 16.96 7.07
N ASN A 95 0.78 15.80 7.09
CA ASN A 95 -0.30 15.46 8.03
C ASN A 95 0.19 14.78 9.33
N GLY A 96 1.51 14.81 9.58
CA GLY A 96 2.13 14.31 10.81
C GLY A 96 2.35 12.80 10.84
N TYR A 97 2.41 12.14 9.68
CA TYR A 97 2.79 10.74 9.60
C TYR A 97 4.30 10.55 9.63
N GLU A 98 4.74 9.54 10.38
CA GLU A 98 6.00 8.85 10.14
C GLU A 98 5.89 8.03 8.85
N VAL A 99 6.87 8.16 7.96
CA VAL A 99 6.90 7.52 6.64
C VAL A 99 8.28 6.95 6.38
#